data_AF-A0A2I1HIG5-F1
#
_entry.id   AF-A0A2I1HIG5-F1
#
_cell.length_a   1.000
_cell.length_b   1.000
_cell.length_c   1.000
_cell.angle_alpha   90.00
_cell.angle_beta   90.00
_cell.angle_gamma   90.00
#
_symmetry.space_group_name_H-M   'P 1'
#
loop_
_entity.id
_entity.type
_entity.pdbx_description
1 polymer ?
#
loop_
_entity_poly.entity_id
_entity_poly.type
_entity_poly.pdbx_seq_one_letter_code
_entity_poly.pdbx_strand_id
1 'polypeptide(L)'
;MLEGKTVQHSELPEVDDELSVSLRIRLKSHHSGWATVFRKGTSDEEEGLIRTPGLFLHANNSKLHPRFTGNWEGNAGIDAVGDGLLLNKWYHITYTLSD
;
A
#
# COMPACT_ATOMS: atom_id res chain seq x y z
N MET A 1 12.08 17.74 -1.19
CA MET A 1 11.49 16.44 -1.59
C MET A 1 12.18 15.37 -0.76
N LEU A 2 11.43 14.54 -0.02
CA LEU A 2 12.00 13.35 0.63
C LEU A 2 12.15 12.29 -0.45
N GLU A 3 13.38 11.89 -0.76
CA GLU A 3 13.67 10.81 -1.70
C GLU A 3 13.00 9.52 -1.20
N GLY A 4 11.97 9.06 -1.91
CA GLY A 4 11.43 7.72 -1.72
C GLY A 4 12.50 6.72 -2.17
N LYS A 5 12.95 5.84 -1.26
CA LYS A 5 13.86 4.75 -1.61
C LYS A 5 13.10 3.72 -2.44
N THR A 6 13.30 3.72 -3.75
CA THR A 6 12.82 2.65 -4.64
C THR A 6 13.84 1.53 -4.68
N VAL A 7 13.42 0.32 -4.32
CA VAL A 7 14.22 -0.91 -4.47
C VAL A 7 13.76 -1.59 -5.75
N GLN A 8 14.69 -1.83 -6.68
CA GLN A 8 14.42 -2.49 -7.96
C GLN A 8 13.96 -3.94 -7.74
N HIS A 9 12.93 -4.33 -8.49
CA HIS A 9 12.05 -5.45 -8.15
C HIS A 9 12.52 -6.83 -8.63
N SER A 10 13.62 -6.90 -9.37
CA SER A 10 14.07 -8.13 -10.05
C SER A 10 14.54 -9.25 -9.10
N GLU A 11 14.74 -8.95 -7.82
CA GLU A 11 15.22 -9.93 -6.82
C GLU A 11 14.10 -10.50 -5.94
N LEU A 12 12.87 -10.00 -6.04
CA LEU A 12 11.75 -10.48 -5.22
C LEU A 12 10.90 -11.50 -5.99
N PRO A 13 10.53 -12.63 -5.37
CA PRO A 13 9.70 -13.64 -6.02
C PRO A 13 8.35 -13.05 -6.43
N GLU A 14 7.73 -13.64 -7.45
CA GLU A 14 6.32 -13.40 -7.76
C GLU A 14 5.47 -13.72 -6.52
N VAL A 15 4.33 -13.03 -6.36
CA VAL A 15 3.38 -13.35 -5.29
C VAL A 15 2.27 -14.15 -5.94
N ASP A 16 2.39 -15.47 -5.85
CA ASP A 16 1.51 -16.48 -6.43
C ASP A 16 0.65 -17.19 -5.37
N ASP A 17 1.14 -17.32 -4.13
CA ASP A 17 0.41 -17.98 -3.03
C ASP A 17 0.04 -17.02 -1.87
N GLU A 18 1.02 -16.55 -1.10
CA GLU A 18 0.82 -15.71 0.08
C GLU A 18 1.86 -14.59 0.16
N LEU A 19 1.42 -13.40 0.60
CA LEU A 19 2.29 -12.29 0.94
C LEU A 19 1.97 -11.77 2.34
N SER A 20 2.99 -11.76 3.20
CA SER A 20 2.95 -11.06 4.49
C SER A 20 4.00 -9.96 4.55
N VAL A 21 3.56 -8.74 4.83
CA VAL A 21 4.41 -7.56 4.99
C VAL A 21 4.16 -6.97 6.38
N SER A 22 5.21 -6.90 7.19
CA SER A 22 5.16 -6.26 8.51
C SER A 22 6.01 -5.01 8.54
N LEU A 23 5.39 -3.89 8.92
CA LEU A 23 6.00 -2.57 8.92
C LEU A 23 5.78 -1.89 10.27
N ARG A 24 6.83 -1.19 10.73
CA ARG A 24 6.71 -0.26 11.84
C ARG A 24 6.79 1.16 11.31
N ILE A 25 5.67 1.89 11.37
CA ILE A 25 5.56 3.22 10.78
C ILE A 25 5.19 4.29 11.82
N ARG A 26 5.63 5.52 11.55
CA ARG A 26 5.23 6.71 12.29
C ARG A 26 5.07 7.86 11.32
N LEU A 27 3.82 8.30 11.13
CA LEU A 27 3.52 9.43 10.27
C LEU A 27 3.95 10.75 10.93
N LYS A 28 4.48 11.66 10.10
CA LYS A 28 4.91 13.00 10.51
C LYS A 28 3.94 14.09 10.09
N SER A 29 3.26 13.87 8.98
CA SER A 29 2.22 14.72 8.43
C SER A 29 1.25 13.86 7.64
N HIS A 30 0.06 14.39 7.42
CA HIS A 30 -0.84 13.88 6.40
C HIS A 30 -0.47 14.49 5.05
N HIS A 31 -0.54 13.69 4.00
CA HIS A 31 -0.43 14.19 2.64
C HIS A 31 -1.81 14.66 2.16
N SER A 32 -1.87 15.74 1.38
CA SER A 32 -3.13 16.28 0.85
C SER A 32 -3.74 15.43 -0.26
N GLY A 33 -2.92 14.61 -0.92
CA GLY A 33 -3.35 13.54 -1.82
C GLY A 33 -3.12 12.15 -1.22
N TRP A 34 -3.39 11.12 -2.01
CA TRP A 34 -3.08 9.73 -1.66
C TRP A 34 -1.58 9.53 -1.43
N ALA A 35 -1.23 8.62 -0.53
CA ALA A 35 0.17 8.25 -0.29
C ALA A 35 0.36 6.74 -0.34
N THR A 36 1.46 6.28 -0.91
CA THR A 36 1.84 4.87 -0.95
C THR A 36 2.73 4.56 0.25
N VAL A 37 2.39 3.54 1.04
CA VAL A 37 3.28 2.98 2.06
C VAL A 37 4.22 1.97 1.42
N PHE A 38 3.66 1.00 0.70
CA PHE A 38 4.39 0.09 -0.17
C PHE A 38 3.50 -0.35 -1.33
N ARG A 39 4.12 -0.81 -2.40
CA ARG A 39 3.47 -1.40 -3.57
C ARG A 39 4.43 -2.39 -4.23
N LYS A 40 3.91 -3.53 -4.67
CA LYS A 40 4.65 -4.56 -5.40
C LYS A 40 4.12 -4.66 -6.83
N GLY A 41 4.77 -4.00 -7.79
CA GLY A 41 4.40 -4.05 -9.22
C GLY A 41 4.42 -2.68 -9.91
N THR A 42 4.14 -2.65 -11.21
CA THR A 42 4.17 -1.43 -12.05
C THR A 42 2.91 -0.60 -11.85
N SER A 43 3.01 0.72 -12.07
CA SER A 43 1.90 1.66 -12.11
C SER A 43 1.50 1.97 -13.55
N ASP A 44 1.35 0.95 -14.38
CA ASP A 44 0.97 1.18 -15.77
C ASP A 44 -0.47 1.66 -15.82
N GLU A 45 -0.63 2.99 -15.89
CA GLU A 45 -1.92 3.68 -15.90
C GLU A 45 -2.72 3.41 -17.19
N GLU A 46 -2.07 2.91 -18.24
CA GLU A 46 -2.69 2.56 -19.51
C GLU A 46 -3.63 1.34 -19.42
N GLU A 47 -3.44 0.45 -18.45
CA GLU A 47 -4.27 -0.76 -18.26
C GLU A 47 -5.34 -0.64 -17.15
N GLY A 48 -5.52 0.56 -16.59
CA GLY A 48 -6.44 0.82 -15.49
C GLY A 48 -5.76 0.92 -14.12
N LEU A 49 -6.54 1.02 -13.04
CA LEU A 49 -6.00 1.16 -11.68
C LEU A 49 -5.42 -0.18 -11.18
N ILE A 50 -4.26 -0.59 -11.68
CA ILE A 50 -3.51 -1.73 -11.14
C ILE A 50 -3.01 -1.36 -9.74
N ARG A 51 -3.21 -2.26 -8.79
CA ARG A 51 -2.88 -2.16 -7.36
C ARG A 51 -2.26 -3.46 -6.86
N THR A 52 -1.30 -4.04 -7.58
CA THR A 52 -0.58 -5.27 -7.20
C THR A 52 0.30 -5.04 -5.95
N PRO A 53 0.32 -6.00 -5.02
CA PRO A 53 -0.19 -5.77 -3.68
C PRO A 53 0.45 -4.57 -3.00
N GLY A 54 -0.38 -3.76 -2.37
CA GLY A 54 0.06 -2.50 -1.80
C GLY A 54 -0.80 -2.02 -0.65
N LEU A 55 -0.17 -1.18 0.16
CA LEU A 55 -0.85 -0.42 1.20
C LEU A 55 -0.75 1.05 0.87
N PHE A 56 -1.92 1.68 0.77
CA PHE A 56 -2.05 3.11 0.51
C PHE A 56 -2.71 3.80 1.70
N LEU A 57 -2.59 5.12 1.72
CA LEU A 57 -3.20 6.00 2.70
C LEU A 57 -4.12 6.98 1.98
N HIS A 58 -5.34 7.12 2.50
CA HIS A 58 -6.27 8.16 2.08
C HIS A 58 -5.67 9.55 2.29
N ALA A 59 -6.04 10.46 1.39
CA ALA A 59 -5.74 11.88 1.50
C ALA A 59 -6.23 12.47 2.83
N ASN A 60 -5.45 13.41 3.39
CA ASN A 60 -5.76 14.24 4.57
C ASN A 60 -5.90 13.53 5.92
N ASN A 61 -6.34 12.27 5.97
CA ASN A 61 -6.62 11.55 7.22
C ASN A 61 -5.78 10.28 7.39
N SER A 62 -5.08 9.84 6.34
CA SER A 62 -4.24 8.64 6.36
C SER A 62 -4.97 7.39 6.86
N LYS A 63 -6.26 7.23 6.49
CA LYS A 63 -6.94 5.93 6.61
C LYS A 63 -6.24 4.89 5.73
N LEU A 64 -6.07 3.70 6.29
CA LEU A 64 -5.41 2.60 5.60
C LEU A 64 -6.30 2.08 4.47
N HIS A 65 -5.70 1.87 3.31
CA HIS A 65 -6.35 1.41 2.09
C HIS A 65 -5.51 0.26 1.49
N PRO A 66 -5.63 -0.96 2.02
CA PRO A 66 -4.94 -2.13 1.47
C PRO A 66 -5.61 -2.56 0.16
N ARG A 67 -4.82 -2.70 -0.90
CA ARG A 67 -5.29 -3.09 -2.23
C ARG A 67 -4.41 -4.15 -2.87
N PHE A 68 -5.02 -4.97 -3.68
CA PHE A 68 -4.39 -5.95 -4.56
C PHE A 68 -5.07 -5.93 -5.93
N THR A 69 -4.45 -6.57 -6.92
CA THR A 69 -5.06 -6.80 -8.24
C THR A 69 -5.39 -8.27 -8.38
N GLY A 70 -6.61 -8.55 -8.82
CA GLY A 70 -7.03 -9.88 -9.26
C GLY A 70 -7.48 -9.83 -10.72
N ASN A 71 -7.67 -11.01 -11.32
CA ASN A 71 -8.09 -11.15 -12.72
C ASN A 71 -9.43 -10.47 -13.05
N TRP A 72 -10.24 -10.17 -12.03
CA TRP A 72 -11.57 -9.57 -12.14
C TRP A 72 -11.60 -8.07 -11.80
N GLU A 73 -10.62 -7.55 -11.07
CA GLU A 73 -10.59 -6.17 -10.58
C GLU A 73 -9.16 -5.74 -10.24
N GLY A 74 -8.72 -4.62 -10.83
CA GLY A 74 -7.40 -4.05 -10.64
C GLY A 74 -7.18 -3.43 -9.25
N ASN A 75 -8.26 -2.98 -8.61
CA ASN A 75 -8.28 -2.24 -7.34
C ASN A 75 -9.07 -2.98 -6.24
N ALA A 76 -8.91 -4.30 -6.14
CA ALA A 76 -9.58 -5.12 -5.14
C ALA A 76 -9.02 -4.86 -3.73
N GLY A 77 -9.82 -5.10 -2.69
CA GLY A 77 -9.38 -4.96 -1.29
C GLY A 77 -10.35 -4.16 -0.42
N ILE A 78 -9.84 -3.59 0.67
CA ILE A 78 -10.64 -2.89 1.67
C ILE A 78 -10.51 -1.38 1.45
N ASP A 79 -11.64 -0.69 1.35
CA ASP A 79 -11.62 0.73 1.02
C ASP A 79 -11.07 1.63 2.13
N ALA A 80 -11.43 1.37 3.39
CA ALA A 80 -10.88 2.10 4.51
C ALA A 80 -10.86 1.23 5.75
N VAL A 81 -9.72 1.19 6.44
CA VAL A 81 -9.57 0.52 7.73
C VAL A 81 -9.37 1.56 8.83
N GLY A 82 -10.27 1.52 9.82
CA GLY A 82 -10.25 2.37 11.00
C GLY A 82 -10.46 3.86 10.73
N ASP A 83 -10.05 4.69 11.69
CA ASP A 83 -10.31 6.14 11.69
C ASP A 83 -9.19 6.99 11.08
N GLY A 84 -8.06 6.36 10.76
CA GLY A 84 -6.87 7.05 10.25
C GLY A 84 -5.71 7.01 11.24
N LEU A 85 -4.49 7.04 10.69
CA LEU A 85 -3.28 6.98 11.50
C LEU A 85 -2.96 8.35 12.12
N LEU A 86 -2.93 8.42 13.45
CA LEU A 86 -2.51 9.63 14.17
C LEU A 86 -1.04 10.01 13.92
N LEU A 87 -0.78 11.31 13.86
CA LEU A 87 0.58 11.85 13.72
C LEU A 87 1.44 11.56 14.95
N ASN A 88 2.74 11.35 14.71
CA ASN A 88 3.77 11.11 15.71
C ASN A 88 3.56 9.88 16.62
N LYS A 89 2.60 9.01 16.32
CA LYS A 89 2.38 7.74 16.99
C LYS A 89 2.99 6.58 16.19
N TRP A 90 3.61 5.65 16.89
CA TRP A 90 4.13 4.42 16.29
C TRP A 90 3.01 3.40 16.11
N TYR A 91 2.95 2.81 14.92
CA TYR A 91 2.06 1.71 14.58
C TYR A 91 2.88 0.51 14.11
N HIS A 92 2.42 -0.67 14.50
CA HIS A 92 2.80 -1.91 13.86
C HIS A 92 1.66 -2.31 12.93
N ILE A 93 1.96 -2.43 11.64
CA ILE A 93 0.99 -2.79 10.62
C ILE A 93 1.45 -4.08 9.97
N THR A 94 0.52 -5.01 9.88
CA THR A 94 0.68 -6.26 9.13
C THR A 94 -0.32 -6.25 7.99
N TYR A 95 0.19 -6.41 6.77
CA TYR A 95 -0.60 -6.66 5.58
C TYR A 95 -0.41 -8.13 5.22
N THR A 96 -1.51 -8.86 5.06
CA THR A 96 -1.53 -10.24 4.61
C THR A 96 -2.46 -10.36 3.42
N LEU A 97 -1.98 -11.02 2.37
CA LEU A 97 -2.75 -11.44 1.22
C LEU A 97 -2.52 -12.94 1.06
N SER A 98 -3.60 -13.71 0.99
CA SER A 98 -3.63 -15.15 0.76
C SER A 98 -4.86 -15.47 -0.08
N ASP A 99 -4.81 -16.56 -0.84
CA ASP A 99 -5.98 -17.15 -1.50
C ASP A 99 -7.02 -17.72 -0.51
#